data_AF-A0A7C4SBV1-F1
#
_entry.id   AF-A0A7C4SBV1-F1
#
_cell.length_a   1.000
_cell.length_b   1.000
_cell.length_c   1.000
_cell.angle_alpha   90.00
_cell.angle_beta   90.00
_cell.angle_gamma   90.00
#
_symmetry.space_group_name_H-M   'P 1'
#
loop_
_entity.id
_entity.type
_entity.pdbx_description
1 polymer ?
#
loop_
_entity_poly.entity_id
_entity_poly.type
_entity_poly.pdbx_seq_one_letter_code
_entity_poly.pdbx_strand_id
1 'polypeptide(L)' 'MVKAILGYDIVPGLAVEAYEKWLREVHIPDLSKVPGLKKIVLNTVKGTVRGKTTFYRIAELHYEDMESFEKAMK' A
#
# COMPACT_ATOMS: atom_id res chain seq x y z
N MET A 1 18.01 1.58 -1.39
CA MET A 1 16.55 1.85 -1.39
C MET A 1 15.82 0.54 -1.60
N VAL A 2 15.04 0.13 -0.60
CA VAL A 2 14.22 -1.09 -0.61
C VAL A 2 12.75 -0.70 -0.74
N LYS A 3 11.97 -1.48 -1.49
CA LYS A 3 10.54 -1.26 -1.66
C LYS A 3 9.77 -2.55 -1.39
N ALA A 4 8.83 -2.50 -0.46
CA ALA A 4 7.79 -3.51 -0.38
C ALA A 4 6.64 -3.11 -1.31
N ILE A 5 6.28 -3.99 -2.25
CA ILE A 5 5.23 -3.74 -3.24
C ILE A 5 4.07 -4.68 -2.95
N LEU A 6 2.88 -4.11 -2.75
CA LEU A 6 1.66 -4.85 -2.47
C LEU A 6 0.64 -4.55 -3.56
N GLY A 7 0.20 -5.60 -4.27
CA GLY A 7 -0.99 -5.56 -5.12
C GLY A 7 -2.16 -6.18 -4.39
N TYR A 8 -3.28 -5.46 -4.27
CA TYR A 8 -4.46 -5.98 -3.58
C TYR A 8 -5.77 -5.43 -4.16
N ASP A 9 -6.84 -6.19 -3.91
CA ASP A 9 -8.21 -5.79 -4.15
C ASP A 9 -8.90 -5.35 -2.85
N ILE A 10 -9.95 -4.55 -3.00
CA ILE A 10 -10.86 -4.26 -1.88
C ILE A 10 -11.62 -5.55 -1.56
N VAL A 11 -11.77 -5.85 -0.27
CA VAL A 11 -12.51 -7.02 0.21
C VAL A 11 -13.93 -7.03 -0.40
N PRO A 12 -14.41 -8.17 -0.93
CA PRO A 12 -15.76 -8.26 -1.49
C PRO A 12 -16.83 -7.77 -0.52
N GLY A 13 -17.74 -6.92 -1.00
CA GLY A 13 -18.84 -6.35 -0.21
C GLY A 13 -18.50 -5.05 0.51
N LEU A 14 -17.23 -4.62 0.55
CA LEU A 14 -16.87 -3.29 1.06
C LEU A 14 -16.98 -2.23 -0.06
N ALA A 15 -17.70 -1.14 0.22
CA ALA A 15 -17.79 -0.02 -0.71
C ALA A 15 -16.43 0.68 -0.89
N VAL A 16 -16.13 1.12 -2.11
CA VAL A 16 -14.86 1.79 -2.45
C VAL A 16 -14.67 3.04 -1.62
N GLU A 17 -15.72 3.83 -1.43
CA GLU A 17 -15.71 5.08 -0.68
C GLU A 17 -15.41 4.83 0.80
N ALA A 18 -15.97 3.75 1.36
CA ALA A 18 -15.70 3.34 2.74
C ALA A 18 -14.24 2.91 2.92
N TYR A 19 -13.71 2.15 1.95
CA TYR A 19 -12.30 1.77 1.93
C TYR A 19 -11.37 2.99 1.83
N GLU A 20 -11.61 3.90 0.88
CA GLU A 20 -10.78 5.09 0.67
C GLU A 20 -10.83 6.04 1.87
N LYS A 21 -12.00 6.17 2.53
CA LYS A 21 -12.14 6.93 3.77
C LYS A 21 -11.27 6.34 4.88
N TRP A 22 -11.39 5.04 5.14
CA TRP A 22 -10.56 4.34 6.13
C TRP A 22 -9.07 4.45 5.81
N LEU A 23 -8.70 4.27 4.54
CA LEU A 23 -7.33 4.35 4.09
C LEU A 23 -6.71 5.71 4.44
N ARG A 24 -7.44 6.80 4.15
CA ARG A 24 -7.00 8.17 4.39
C ARG A 24 -7.00 8.53 5.88
N GLU A 25 -8.04 8.17 6.61
CA GLU A 25 -8.29 8.69 7.96
C GLU A 25 -7.67 7.82 9.05
N VAL A 26 -7.36 6.56 8.75
CA VAL A 26 -6.84 5.59 9.72
C VAL A 26 -5.51 5.01 9.23
N HIS A 27 -5.52 4.34 8.08
CA HIS A 27 -4.39 3.50 7.70
C HIS A 27 -3.12 4.28 7.35
N ILE A 28 -3.22 5.34 6.54
CA ILE A 28 -2.07 6.19 6.19
C ILE A 28 -1.49 6.88 7.44
N PRO A 29 -2.30 7.51 8.32
CA PRO A 29 -1.80 8.04 9.60
C PRO A 29 -1.07 7.00 10.44
N ASP A 30 -1.55 5.77 10.51
CA ASP A 30 -0.88 4.71 11.28
C ASP A 30 0.42 4.26 10.63
N LEU A 31 0.45 4.10 9.30
CA LEU A 31 1.69 3.80 8.58
C LEU A 31 2.76 4.88 8.77
N SER A 32 2.37 6.16 8.87
CA SER A 32 3.34 7.24 9.08
C SER A 32 4.10 7.15 10.43
N LYS A 33 3.59 6.33 11.36
CA LYS A 33 4.23 6.07 12.66
C LYS A 33 5.20 4.89 12.63
N VAL A 34 5.26 4.12 11.53
CA VAL A 34 6.12 2.95 11.39
C VAL A 34 7.59 3.38 11.31
N PRO A 35 8.45 2.97 12.26
CA PRO A 35 9.87 3.30 12.22
C PRO A 35 10.53 2.79 10.93
N GLY A 36 11.33 3.64 10.29
CA GLY A 36 12.07 3.28 9.08
C GLY A 36 11.29 3.43 7.76
N LEU A 37 9.96 3.56 7.79
CA LEU A 37 9.17 3.85 6.60
C LEU A 37 9.38 5.31 6.15
N LYS A 38 9.88 5.52 4.94
CA LYS A 38 10.23 6.86 4.42
C LYS A 38 9.17 7.46 3.51
N LYS A 39 8.48 6.62 2.74
CA LYS A 39 7.49 7.07 1.75
C LYS A 39 6.46 6.00 1.46
N ILE A 40 5.22 6.45 1.25
CA ILE A 40 4.11 5.64 0.77
C ILE A 40 3.71 6.16 -0.61
N VAL A 41 3.59 5.27 -1.59
CA VAL A 41 3.02 5.59 -2.91
C VAL A 41 1.82 4.68 -3.13
N LEU A 42 0.70 5.27 -3.53
CA LEU A 42 -0.55 4.56 -3.77
C LEU A 42 -0.99 4.79 -5.22
N ASN A 43 -1.11 3.70 -5.98
CA ASN A 43 -1.49 3.72 -7.39
C ASN A 43 -2.80 2.96 -7.59
N THR A 44 -3.91 3.67 -7.78
CA THR A 44 -5.19 3.04 -8.17
C THR A 44 -5.10 2.58 -9.61
N VAL A 45 -5.27 1.28 -9.84
CA VAL A 45 -5.23 0.69 -11.19
C VAL A 45 -6.51 1.06 -11.92
N LYS A 46 -6.38 1.63 -13.11
CA LYS A 46 -7.53 2.04 -13.95
C LYS A 46 -7.88 1.04 -15.06
N GLY A 47 -6.99 0.10 -15.34
CA GLY A 47 -7.21 -0.94 -16.32
C GLY A 47 -5.97 -1.80 -16.53
N THR A 48 -6.15 -2.97 -17.13
CA THR A 48 -5.09 -3.91 -17.47
C THR A 48 -4.87 -3.89 -18.98
N VAL A 49 -3.67 -3.49 -19.41
CA VAL A 49 -3.33 -3.42 -20.84
C VAL A 49 -3.02 -4.82 -21.40
N ARG A 50 -2.39 -5.69 -20.61
CA ARG A 50 -2.01 -7.05 -21.01
C ARG A 50 -2.06 -7.99 -19.81
N GLY A 51 -2.52 -9.23 -20.04
CA GLY A 51 -2.68 -10.24 -18.99
C GLY A 51 -4.09 -10.23 -18.39
N LYS A 52 -4.34 -11.17 -17.47
CA LYS A 52 -5.67 -11.35 -16.82
C LYS A 52 -5.67 -10.96 -15.34
N THR A 53 -4.51 -10.91 -14.69
CA THR A 53 -4.39 -10.49 -13.30
C THR A 53 -4.53 -8.98 -13.21
N THR A 54 -5.33 -8.52 -12.26
CA THR A 54 -5.49 -7.11 -11.92
C THR A 54 -5.51 -6.95 -10.41
N PHE A 55 -5.39 -5.71 -9.95
CA PHE A 55 -5.55 -5.31 -8.56
C PHE A 55 -6.33 -4.01 -8.56
N TYR A 56 -7.08 -3.72 -7.50
CA TYR A 56 -7.61 -2.38 -7.27
C TYR A 56 -6.47 -1.37 -7.04
N ARG A 57 -5.46 -1.76 -6.26
CA ARG A 57 -4.38 -0.88 -5.80
C ARG A 57 -3.02 -1.57 -5.84
N ILE A 58 -2.01 -0.79 -6.23
CA ILE A 58 -0.61 -1.09 -6.00
C ILE A 58 -0.08 -0.08 -4.97
N ALA A 59 0.36 -0.56 -3.82
CA ALA A 59 1.02 0.24 -2.79
C ALA A 59 2.52 -0.03 -2.79
N GLU A 60 3.32 1.03 -2.67
CA GLU A 60 4.76 0.95 -2.45
C GLU A 60 5.11 1.55 -1.09
N LEU A 61 5.80 0.77 -0.26
CA LEU A 61 6.38 1.21 1.00
C LEU A 61 7.90 1.28 0.84
N HIS A 62 8.46 2.48 0.96
CA HIS A 62 9.87 2.75 0.65
C HIS A 62 10.68 2.83 1.93
N TYR A 63 11.78 2.10 1.94
CA TYR A 63 12.76 2.04 3.03
C TYR A 63 14.15 2.38 2.48
N GLU A 64 15.03 2.82 3.37
CA GLU A 64 16.40 3.17 3.03
C GLU A 64 17.19 1.92 2.59
N ASP A 65 17.11 0.87 3.41
CA ASP A 65 17.80 -0.41 3.27
C ASP A 65 16.97 -1.57 3.85
N MET A 66 17.53 -2.79 3.78
CA MET A 66 16.88 -4.00 4.28
C MET A 66 16.78 -4.01 5.82
N GLU A 67 17.75 -3.43 6.53
CA GLU A 67 17.71 -3.36 8.00
C GLU A 67 16.53 -2.50 8.48
N SER A 68 16.29 -1.35 7.83
CA SER A 68 15.14 -0.48 8.07
C SER A 68 13.82 -1.20 7.81
N PHE A 69 13.75 -1.99 6.74
CA PHE A 69 12.58 -2.81 6.43
C PHE A 69 12.34 -3.89 7.48
N GLU A 70 13.36 -4.64 7.89
CA GLU A 70 13.22 -5.70 8.90
C GLU A 70 12.80 -5.16 10.26
N LYS A 71 13.29 -3.97 10.66
CA LYS A 71 12.83 -3.29 11.89
C LYS A 71 11.36 -2.88 11.81
N ALA A 72 10.89 -2.47 10.63
CA ALA A 72 9.50 -2.07 10.41
C ALA A 72 8.50 -3.24 10.41
N MET A 73 8.99 -4.47 10.19
CA MET A 73 8.17 -5.70 10.13
C MET A 73 8.03 -6.42 11.48
N LYS A 74 8.68 -5.93 12.53
CA LYS A 74 8.61 -6.47 13.89
C LYS A 74 7.59 -5.71 14.73
#